data_AF-A0A5M3N2I3-F1
#
_entry.id   AF-A0A5M3N2I3-F1
#
_cell.length_a   1.000
_cell.length_b   1.000
_cell.length_c   1.000
_cell.angle_alpha   90.00
_cell.angle_beta   90.00
_cell.angle_gamma   90.00
#
_symmetry.space_group_name_H-M   'P 1'
#
loop_
_entity.id
_entity.type
_entity.pdbx_description
1 polymer ?
#
loop_
_entity_poly.entity_id
_entity_poly.type
_entity_poly.pdbx_seq_one_letter_code
_entity_poly.pdbx_strand_id
1 'polypeptide(L)'
;MIEHVGVHILLDDGLDCTVELCGFCMQPAAKSGCVFYLRPTKGSAAATFQVDLTRSSCPNLIYFSYHSAATTSDSTPCSNVPIACPICSPTNKLAIRNPAVWRYLMVAHLRIHHASSQLLPPLVEKFEVPQEEITKMETFVWQKRFIKSRKSRKAYQTLTIAVSDAHRTSQLALNASEDDHEGLALADEQGPSDGVHPDSVNVVDGAVNDHDSNVVSDVEDEPAVHEDSLDAPESVENDVVTRAGWKSRKRDLNAMLRVCDCDKVVTPKEISDGVAIRCKYNRCKTGWFHLTCMYLDHVVSDWRCQSHERPIKKAKRGGKK
;
A
#
# COMPACT_ATOMS: atom_id res chain seq x y z
N MET A 1 7.36 3.02 7.78
CA MET A 1 6.46 3.07 6.60
C MET A 1 6.46 1.76 5.84
N ILE A 2 7.61 1.22 5.44
CA ILE A 2 7.71 -0.08 4.75
C ILE A 2 7.04 -1.21 5.54
N GLU A 3 7.26 -1.27 6.86
CA GLU A 3 6.61 -2.25 7.75
C GLU A 3 5.08 -2.13 7.69
N HIS A 4 4.56 -0.91 7.61
CA HIS A 4 3.13 -0.66 7.51
C HIS A 4 2.57 -1.13 6.16
N VAL A 5 3.32 -0.93 5.07
CA VAL A 5 2.99 -1.50 3.76
C VAL A 5 3.01 -3.03 3.82
N GLY A 6 4.09 -3.62 4.35
CA GLY A 6 4.27 -5.06 4.45
C GLY A 6 3.14 -5.74 5.23
N VAL A 7 2.71 -5.14 6.35
CA VAL A 7 1.63 -5.71 7.16
C VAL A 7 0.29 -5.71 6.43
N HIS A 8 0.00 -4.71 5.60
CA HIS A 8 -1.20 -4.71 4.76
C HIS A 8 -1.13 -5.82 3.71
N ILE A 9 0.00 -5.98 3.02
CA ILE A 9 0.17 -7.07 2.03
C ILE A 9 -0.04 -8.45 2.66
N LEU A 10 0.41 -8.66 3.91
CA LEU A 10 0.34 -9.96 4.56
C LEU A 10 -1.01 -10.26 5.23
N LEU A 11 -1.68 -9.26 5.82
CA LEU A 11 -2.75 -9.48 6.79
C LEU A 11 -4.07 -8.78 6.45
N ASP A 12 -4.15 -8.06 5.32
CA ASP A 12 -5.38 -7.41 4.89
C ASP A 12 -6.19 -8.33 3.98
N ASP A 13 -7.25 -8.93 4.54
CA ASP A 13 -8.15 -9.85 3.80
C ASP A 13 -8.82 -9.21 2.57
N GLY A 14 -8.83 -7.88 2.49
CA GLY A 14 -9.38 -7.14 1.36
C GLY A 14 -8.43 -6.99 0.17
N LEU A 15 -7.16 -7.40 0.30
CA LEU A 15 -6.18 -7.31 -0.77
C LEU A 15 -6.08 -8.61 -1.55
N ASP A 16 -6.21 -8.50 -2.87
CA ASP A 16 -5.93 -9.62 -3.77
C ASP A 16 -4.41 -9.74 -3.97
N CYS A 17 -3.78 -10.61 -3.20
CA CYS A 17 -2.35 -10.91 -3.31
C CYS A 17 -2.02 -11.88 -4.47
N THR A 18 -3.02 -12.27 -5.28
CA THR A 18 -2.76 -13.03 -6.51
C THR A 18 -2.35 -12.14 -7.68
N VAL A 19 -2.57 -10.82 -7.58
CA VAL A 19 -2.12 -9.82 -8.55
C VAL A 19 -0.89 -9.08 -8.08
N GLU A 20 -0.12 -8.52 -9.02
CA GLU A 20 0.98 -7.63 -8.66
C GLU A 20 0.47 -6.29 -8.15
N LEU A 21 0.70 -6.02 -6.86
CA LEU A 21 0.34 -4.77 -6.21
C LEU A 21 1.56 -3.82 -6.13
N CYS A 22 1.28 -2.53 -6.20
CA CYS A 22 2.28 -1.51 -5.88
C CYS A 22 2.53 -1.46 -4.37
N GLY A 23 3.76 -1.70 -3.91
CA GLY A 23 4.11 -1.62 -2.48
C GLY A 23 4.18 -0.21 -1.88
N PHE A 24 3.49 0.77 -2.45
CA PHE A 24 3.22 2.06 -1.79
C PHE A 24 1.75 2.43 -1.78
N CYS A 25 1.09 2.37 -2.94
CA CYS A 25 -0.32 2.72 -3.05
C CYS A 25 -1.28 1.53 -2.97
N MET A 26 -0.74 0.29 -2.91
CA MET A 26 -1.50 -0.97 -2.90
C MET A 26 -2.51 -1.13 -4.03
N GLN A 27 -2.32 -0.38 -5.12
CA GLN A 27 -3.10 -0.55 -6.33
C GLN A 27 -2.44 -1.60 -7.22
N PRO A 28 -3.22 -2.39 -7.98
CA PRO A 28 -2.66 -3.26 -9.01
C PRO A 28 -1.72 -2.49 -9.95
N ALA A 29 -0.54 -3.04 -10.22
CA ALA A 29 0.49 -2.40 -11.02
C ALA A 29 -0.03 -2.10 -12.43
N ALA A 30 -0.77 -3.04 -13.03
CA ALA A 30 -1.40 -2.88 -14.35
C ALA A 30 -2.39 -1.70 -14.42
N LYS A 31 -3.12 -1.42 -13.33
CA LYS A 31 -4.11 -0.33 -13.28
C LYS A 31 -3.48 1.02 -12.95
N SER A 32 -2.49 1.01 -12.06
CA SER A 32 -1.88 2.24 -11.54
C SER A 32 -0.68 2.74 -12.35
N GLY A 33 -0.08 1.89 -13.18
CA GLY A 33 1.17 2.18 -13.88
C GLY A 33 2.36 2.36 -12.94
N CYS A 34 2.25 1.90 -11.69
CA CYS A 34 3.33 2.03 -10.71
C CYS A 34 4.48 1.07 -11.05
N VAL A 35 5.69 1.59 -11.07
CA VAL A 35 6.91 0.83 -11.39
C VAL A 35 8.06 1.31 -10.54
N PHE A 36 8.88 0.39 -10.05
CA PHE A 36 10.07 0.68 -9.26
C PHE A 36 11.30 0.20 -10.00
N TYR A 37 12.31 1.04 -10.11
CA TYR A 37 13.61 0.66 -10.66
C TYR A 37 14.67 0.73 -9.57
N LEU A 38 15.68 -0.11 -9.70
CA LEU A 38 16.82 -0.11 -8.80
C LEU A 38 18.00 0.63 -9.41
N ARG A 39 18.79 1.25 -8.55
CA ARG A 39 20.12 1.79 -8.86
C ARG A 39 21.15 1.21 -7.89
N PRO A 40 22.39 0.98 -8.33
CA PRO A 40 23.46 0.56 -7.44
C PRO A 40 23.82 1.70 -6.48
N THR A 41 24.08 1.37 -5.22
CA THR A 41 24.57 2.35 -4.24
C THR A 41 26.04 2.65 -4.50
N LYS A 42 26.42 3.93 -4.56
CA LYS A 42 27.81 4.34 -4.79
C LYS A 42 28.69 3.92 -3.60
N GLY A 43 29.83 3.28 -3.88
CA GLY A 43 30.85 2.97 -2.88
C GLY A 43 30.69 1.63 -2.16
N SER A 44 29.75 0.77 -2.57
CA SER A 44 29.57 -0.56 -2.01
C SER A 44 30.26 -1.61 -2.89
N ALA A 45 31.22 -2.37 -2.31
CA ALA A 45 31.90 -3.47 -3.00
C ALA A 45 30.94 -4.64 -3.30
N ALA A 46 29.99 -4.89 -2.39
CA ALA A 46 28.82 -5.71 -2.67
C ALA A 46 27.76 -4.88 -3.40
N ALA A 47 27.11 -5.43 -4.42
CA ALA A 47 26.06 -4.75 -5.18
C ALA A 47 24.81 -4.53 -4.31
N THR A 48 24.83 -3.53 -3.43
CA THR A 48 23.65 -3.06 -2.72
C THR A 48 22.85 -2.18 -3.68
N PHE A 49 21.53 -2.32 -3.62
CA PHE A 49 20.61 -1.56 -4.46
C PHE A 49 19.78 -0.59 -3.61
N GLN A 50 19.42 0.54 -4.21
CA GLN A 50 18.39 1.45 -3.72
C GLN A 50 17.35 1.68 -4.81
N VAL A 51 16.16 2.15 -4.42
CA VAL A 51 15.17 2.62 -5.38
C VAL A 51 15.73 3.85 -6.11
N ASP A 52 15.64 3.82 -7.43
CA ASP A 52 15.90 4.97 -8.29
C ASP A 52 14.63 5.83 -8.35
N LEU A 53 14.59 6.87 -7.52
CA LEU A 53 13.45 7.79 -7.46
C LEU A 53 13.21 8.55 -8.76
N THR A 54 14.21 8.67 -9.62
CA THR A 54 14.11 9.41 -10.88
C THR A 54 13.39 8.57 -11.94
N ARG A 55 13.65 7.26 -11.94
CA ARG A 55 13.07 6.33 -12.91
C ARG A 55 11.78 5.68 -12.41
N SER A 56 11.63 5.56 -11.10
CA SER A 56 10.43 4.94 -10.50
C SER A 56 9.24 5.87 -10.60
N SER A 57 8.05 5.30 -10.76
CA SER A 57 6.78 6.03 -10.84
C SER A 57 5.80 5.47 -9.82
N CYS A 58 5.35 6.30 -8.90
CA CYS A 58 4.21 6.05 -8.03
C CYS A 58 3.70 7.39 -7.49
N PRO A 59 2.38 7.64 -7.44
CA PRO A 59 1.82 8.86 -6.83
C PRO A 59 2.22 9.05 -5.36
N ASN A 60 2.53 7.95 -4.67
CA ASN A 60 2.93 7.93 -3.27
C ASN A 60 4.43 7.60 -3.10
N LEU A 61 5.24 7.82 -4.14
CA LEU A 61 6.68 7.56 -4.07
C LEU A 61 7.33 8.49 -3.04
N ILE A 62 7.97 7.90 -2.04
CA ILE A 62 8.75 8.62 -1.03
C ILE A 62 10.19 8.15 -1.05
N TYR A 63 11.10 8.99 -0.55
CA TYR A 63 12.48 8.57 -0.28
C TYR A 63 12.54 7.72 0.98
N PHE A 64 13.20 6.57 0.90
CA PHE A 64 13.48 5.71 2.05
C PHE A 64 14.77 4.92 1.82
N SER A 65 15.46 4.60 2.92
CA SER A 65 16.54 3.62 2.94
C SER A 65 16.01 2.32 3.53
N TYR A 66 16.33 1.19 2.92
CA TYR A 66 15.82 -0.12 3.33
C TYR A 66 16.93 -1.14 3.61
N HIS A 67 18.17 -0.67 3.79
CA HIS A 67 19.29 -1.57 4.08
C HIS A 67 19.05 -2.39 5.36
N SER A 68 18.54 -1.76 6.41
CA SER A 68 18.17 -2.42 7.67
C SER A 68 16.92 -3.30 7.56
N ALA A 69 16.09 -3.08 6.53
CA ALA A 69 14.87 -3.84 6.30
C ALA A 69 15.08 -5.05 5.36
N ALA A 70 16.30 -5.27 4.85
CA ALA A 70 16.59 -6.47 4.06
C ALA A 70 16.76 -7.73 4.92
N THR A 71 17.05 -7.54 6.21
CA THR A 71 17.24 -8.62 7.20
C THR A 71 16.17 -8.51 8.27
N THR A 72 15.39 -9.58 8.46
CA THR A 72 14.47 -9.68 9.59
C THR A 72 15.27 -9.70 10.89
N SER A 73 14.88 -8.84 11.83
CA SER A 73 15.38 -8.89 13.21
C SER A 73 14.21 -8.74 14.17
N ASP A 74 14.41 -9.02 15.45
CA ASP A 74 13.36 -8.82 16.47
C ASP A 74 12.93 -7.36 16.58
N SER A 75 13.83 -6.42 16.24
CA SER A 75 13.54 -5.00 16.23
C SER A 75 12.92 -4.50 14.91
N THR A 76 13.12 -5.22 13.82
CA THR A 76 12.69 -4.87 12.45
C THR A 76 12.13 -6.13 11.77
N PRO A 77 10.88 -6.51 12.07
CA PRO A 77 10.33 -7.79 11.63
C PRO A 77 9.94 -7.85 10.15
N CYS A 78 10.24 -6.82 9.35
CA CYS A 78 9.79 -6.71 7.96
C CYS A 78 10.96 -6.84 6.99
N SER A 79 10.92 -7.88 6.13
CA SER A 79 11.83 -8.04 4.99
C SER A 79 11.29 -7.46 3.67
N ASN A 80 10.14 -6.79 3.70
CA ASN A 80 9.45 -6.33 2.48
C ASN A 80 10.17 -5.18 1.78
N VAL A 81 11.10 -5.50 0.89
CA VAL A 81 11.88 -4.51 0.14
C VAL A 81 11.79 -4.78 -1.37
N PRO A 82 11.91 -3.76 -2.23
CA PRO A 82 11.98 -3.95 -3.66
C PRO A 82 13.29 -4.65 -4.03
N ILE A 83 13.18 -5.76 -4.74
CA ILE A 83 14.29 -6.61 -5.18
C ILE A 83 14.16 -6.94 -6.66
N ALA A 84 15.27 -7.27 -7.32
CA ALA A 84 15.23 -7.74 -8.71
C ALA A 84 14.71 -9.18 -8.77
N CYS A 85 13.78 -9.46 -9.67
CA CYS A 85 13.37 -10.83 -9.96
C CYS A 85 14.55 -11.58 -10.62
N PRO A 86 14.93 -12.77 -10.12
CA PRO A 86 16.08 -13.52 -10.65
C PRO A 86 15.85 -14.06 -12.07
N ILE A 87 14.60 -14.24 -12.50
CA ILE A 87 14.27 -14.67 -13.87
C ILE A 87 14.27 -13.47 -14.82
N CYS A 88 13.58 -12.38 -14.47
CA CYS A 88 13.61 -11.14 -15.26
C CYS A 88 15.04 -10.58 -15.36
N SER A 89 15.81 -10.69 -14.28
CA SER A 89 17.12 -10.04 -14.11
C SER A 89 18.18 -11.01 -13.61
N PRO A 90 18.63 -11.97 -14.46
CA PRO A 90 19.61 -12.98 -14.07
C PRO A 90 21.01 -12.39 -13.77
N THR A 91 21.24 -11.14 -14.13
CA THR A 91 22.50 -10.44 -13.87
C THR A 91 22.25 -9.09 -13.19
N ASN A 92 23.23 -8.62 -12.42
CA ASN A 92 23.18 -7.30 -11.78
C ASN A 92 23.00 -6.14 -12.78
N LYS A 93 23.49 -6.29 -14.02
CA LYS A 93 23.28 -5.29 -15.07
C LYS A 93 21.82 -5.20 -15.50
N LEU A 94 21.14 -6.35 -15.57
CA LEU A 94 19.71 -6.42 -15.89
C LEU A 94 18.83 -5.97 -14.73
N ALA A 95 19.26 -6.21 -13.48
CA ALA A 95 18.55 -5.77 -12.27
C ALA A 95 18.32 -4.24 -12.23
N ILE A 96 19.19 -3.46 -12.87
CA ILE A 96 19.06 -1.99 -12.98
C ILE A 96 18.06 -1.61 -14.08
N ARG A 97 17.96 -2.42 -15.15
CA ARG A 97 17.13 -2.11 -16.32
C ARG A 97 15.68 -2.51 -16.11
N ASN A 98 15.45 -3.62 -15.44
CA ASN A 98 14.12 -4.17 -15.26
C ASN A 98 13.45 -3.62 -13.99
N PRO A 99 12.11 -3.62 -13.96
CA PRO A 99 11.36 -3.32 -12.75
C PRO A 99 11.73 -4.24 -11.58
N ALA A 100 11.82 -3.65 -10.40
CA ALA A 100 11.88 -4.37 -9.14
C ALA A 100 10.48 -4.79 -8.69
N VAL A 101 10.47 -5.90 -7.97
CA VAL A 101 9.29 -6.51 -7.37
C VAL A 101 9.47 -6.46 -5.85
N TRP A 102 8.40 -6.14 -5.13
CA TRP A 102 8.42 -6.18 -3.68
C TRP A 102 8.54 -7.61 -3.18
N ARG A 103 9.42 -7.88 -2.21
CA ARG A 103 9.72 -9.24 -1.74
C ARG A 103 8.46 -10.05 -1.42
N TYR A 104 7.51 -9.50 -0.67
CA TYR A 104 6.28 -10.20 -0.31
C TYR A 104 5.35 -10.50 -1.49
N LEU A 105 5.51 -9.79 -2.61
CA LEU A 105 4.75 -9.99 -3.84
C LEU A 105 5.54 -10.77 -4.90
N MET A 106 6.75 -11.23 -4.58
CA MET A 106 7.59 -11.97 -5.53
C MET A 106 6.93 -13.29 -5.96
N VAL A 107 6.28 -14.01 -5.05
CA VAL A 107 5.57 -15.26 -5.39
C VAL A 107 4.45 -15.01 -6.40
N ALA A 108 3.68 -13.92 -6.22
CA ALA A 108 2.63 -13.52 -7.18
C ALA A 108 3.24 -13.18 -8.55
N HIS A 109 4.30 -12.36 -8.58
CA HIS A 109 5.05 -12.03 -9.79
C HIS A 109 5.53 -13.29 -10.54
N LEU A 110 6.16 -14.24 -9.82
CA LEU A 110 6.65 -15.48 -10.38
C LEU A 110 5.52 -16.32 -10.99
N ARG A 111 4.37 -16.43 -10.31
CA ARG A 111 3.22 -17.20 -10.82
C ARG A 111 2.58 -16.54 -12.05
N ILE A 112 2.54 -15.21 -12.13
CA ILE A 112 1.94 -14.49 -13.26
C ILE A 112 2.85 -14.52 -14.48
N HIS A 113 4.12 -14.12 -14.30
CA HIS A 113 5.03 -13.85 -15.43
C HIS A 113 5.95 -15.02 -15.76
N HIS A 114 6.07 -16.00 -14.86
CA HIS A 114 7.00 -17.11 -14.98
C HIS A 114 6.37 -18.47 -14.67
N ALA A 115 5.06 -18.62 -14.93
CA ALA A 115 4.31 -19.87 -14.72
C ALA A 115 4.96 -21.09 -15.38
N SER A 116 5.54 -20.91 -16.58
CA SER A 116 6.16 -21.98 -17.37
C SER A 116 7.65 -22.18 -17.08
N SER A 117 8.23 -21.42 -16.15
CA SER A 117 9.66 -21.53 -15.84
C SER A 117 9.95 -22.76 -14.99
N GLN A 118 10.96 -23.55 -15.39
CA GLN A 118 11.46 -24.66 -14.59
C GLN A 118 12.05 -24.21 -13.23
N LEU A 119 12.45 -22.94 -13.12
CA LEU A 119 12.95 -22.36 -11.88
C LEU A 119 11.83 -21.94 -10.91
N LEU A 120 10.55 -22.05 -11.31
CA LEU A 120 9.43 -21.56 -10.51
C LEU A 120 9.36 -22.23 -9.13
N PRO A 121 9.38 -23.58 -8.98
CA PRO A 121 9.24 -24.21 -7.67
C PRO A 121 10.29 -23.78 -6.64
N PRO A 122 11.62 -23.86 -6.91
CA PRO A 122 12.62 -23.47 -5.92
C PRO A 122 12.63 -21.97 -5.63
N LEU A 123 12.20 -21.12 -6.59
CA LEU A 123 12.10 -19.69 -6.36
C LEU A 123 10.87 -19.33 -5.51
N VAL A 124 9.74 -20.01 -5.71
CA VAL A 124 8.55 -19.81 -4.87
C VAL A 124 8.88 -20.15 -3.43
N GLU A 125 9.52 -21.30 -3.16
CA GLU A 125 9.95 -21.69 -1.82
C GLU A 125 10.91 -20.65 -1.20
N LYS A 126 11.91 -20.20 -1.97
CA LYS A 126 12.89 -19.19 -1.52
C LYS A 126 12.26 -17.84 -1.15
N PHE A 127 11.20 -17.44 -1.84
CA PHE A 127 10.54 -16.15 -1.64
C PHE A 127 9.24 -16.23 -0.85
N GLU A 128 8.85 -17.42 -0.40
CA GLU A 128 7.77 -17.58 0.55
C GLU A 128 8.13 -16.86 1.85
N VAL A 129 7.16 -16.13 2.41
CA VAL A 129 7.36 -15.36 3.63
C VAL A 129 7.24 -16.31 4.81
N PRO A 130 8.28 -16.49 5.64
CA PRO A 130 8.22 -17.43 6.76
C PRO A 130 7.09 -17.09 7.75
N GLN A 131 6.40 -18.11 8.28
CA GLN A 131 5.29 -17.91 9.23
C GLN A 131 5.70 -17.12 10.48
N GLU A 132 6.94 -17.26 10.93
CA GLU A 132 7.51 -16.48 12.04
C GLU A 132 7.51 -14.98 11.73
N GLU A 133 7.88 -14.60 10.50
CA GLU A 133 7.88 -13.21 10.06
C GLU A 133 6.45 -12.65 10.03
N ILE A 134 5.50 -13.42 9.49
CA ILE A 134 4.07 -13.07 9.47
C ILE A 134 3.56 -12.82 10.90
N THR A 135 3.87 -13.73 11.83
CA THR A 135 3.46 -13.65 13.23
C THR A 135 4.07 -12.43 13.94
N LYS A 136 5.34 -12.13 13.68
CA LYS A 136 6.00 -10.92 14.21
C LYS A 136 5.38 -9.65 13.63
N MET A 137 5.09 -9.61 12.32
CA MET A 137 4.43 -8.49 11.66
C MET A 137 3.03 -8.25 12.23
N GLU A 138 2.27 -9.31 12.48
CA GLU A 138 0.97 -9.23 13.14
C GLU A 138 1.08 -8.66 14.56
N THR A 139 1.92 -9.27 15.39
CA THR A 139 2.02 -8.92 16.82
C THR A 139 2.59 -7.52 17.02
N PHE A 140 3.69 -7.18 16.32
CA PHE A 140 4.43 -5.96 16.60
C PHE A 140 4.02 -4.76 15.75
N VAL A 141 3.39 -4.96 14.59
CA VAL A 141 3.00 -3.87 13.68
C VAL A 141 1.48 -3.77 13.56
N TRP A 142 0.79 -4.87 13.24
CA TRP A 142 -0.66 -4.87 13.02
C TRP A 142 -1.44 -4.55 14.27
N GLN A 143 -1.24 -5.28 15.36
CA GLN A 143 -2.03 -5.11 16.58
C GLN A 143 -1.82 -3.71 17.20
N LYS A 144 -0.62 -3.15 17.06
CA LYS A 144 -0.31 -1.79 17.52
C LYS A 144 -1.11 -0.71 16.80
N ARG A 145 -1.66 -0.97 15.61
CA ARG A 145 -2.50 0.00 14.86
C ARG A 145 -3.78 0.38 15.61
N PHE A 146 -4.28 -0.51 16.47
CA PHE A 146 -5.47 -0.29 17.28
C PHE A 146 -5.19 0.38 18.61
N ILE A 147 -3.94 0.31 19.07
CA ILE A 147 -3.49 1.04 20.24
C ILE A 147 -3.38 2.50 19.80
N LYS A 148 -4.42 3.28 20.11
CA LYS A 148 -4.32 4.73 20.02
C LYS A 148 -3.10 5.11 20.85
N SER A 149 -2.00 5.49 20.19
CA SER A 149 -0.92 6.18 20.85
C SER A 149 -1.60 7.27 21.65
N ARG A 150 -1.57 7.15 22.99
CA ARG A 150 -1.88 8.29 23.84
C ARG A 150 -0.84 9.27 23.37
N LYS A 151 -1.23 10.21 22.51
CA LYS A 151 -0.38 11.31 22.10
C LYS A 151 0.21 11.74 23.42
N SER A 152 1.50 11.51 23.61
CA SER A 152 2.20 12.13 24.72
C SER A 152 1.77 13.55 24.56
N ARG A 153 0.93 14.03 25.48
CA ARG A 153 0.63 15.44 25.54
C ARG A 153 2.03 15.92 25.79
N LYS A 154 2.73 16.35 24.73
CA LYS A 154 3.89 17.20 24.86
C LYS A 154 3.40 18.14 25.92
N ALA A 155 3.96 18.02 27.13
CA ALA A 155 3.74 19.02 28.15
C ALA A 155 4.03 20.27 27.35
N TYR A 156 2.97 21.00 27.02
CA TYR A 156 3.10 22.25 26.33
C TYR A 156 3.90 22.96 27.41
N GLN A 157 5.23 23.05 27.24
CA GLN A 157 5.99 24.05 27.93
C GLN A 157 5.24 25.27 27.48
N THR A 158 4.37 25.75 28.37
CA THR A 158 3.61 26.97 28.19
C THR A 158 4.67 27.91 27.68
N LEU A 159 4.59 28.26 26.40
CA LEU A 159 5.57 29.16 25.83
C LEU A 159 5.38 30.39 26.68
N THR A 160 6.29 30.60 27.65
CA THR A 160 6.25 31.77 28.49
C THR A 160 6.57 32.87 27.50
N ILE A 161 5.53 33.45 26.92
CA ILE A 161 5.64 34.61 26.07
C ILE A 161 6.24 35.63 27.02
N ALA A 162 7.54 35.88 26.87
CA ALA A 162 8.21 36.98 27.53
C ALA A 162 7.57 38.24 26.94
N VAL A 163 6.49 38.69 27.56
CA VAL A 163 5.87 39.98 27.24
C VAL A 163 6.92 41.01 27.64
N SER A 164 7.59 41.60 26.66
CA SER A 164 8.48 42.72 26.88
C SER A 164 7.73 43.82 27.64
N ASP A 165 8.38 44.45 28.63
CA ASP A 165 7.80 45.51 29.48
C ASP A 165 7.11 46.64 28.68
N ALA A 166 7.47 46.82 27.40
CA ALA A 166 6.83 47.76 26.48
C ALA A 166 5.32 47.53 26.24
N HIS A 167 4.75 46.40 26.66
CA HIS A 167 3.31 46.11 26.53
C HIS A 167 2.54 46.04 27.86
N ARG A 168 3.15 46.46 28.99
CA ARG A 168 2.41 46.67 30.25
C ARG A 168 1.64 47.99 30.21
N THR A 169 0.55 48.01 29.46
CA THR A 169 -0.40 49.14 29.51
C THR A 169 -1.48 48.83 30.55
N SER A 170 -1.43 49.56 31.67
CA SER A 170 -2.56 49.82 32.57
C SER A 170 -3.18 48.63 33.33
N GLN A 171 -2.54 48.21 34.43
CA GLN A 171 -3.29 47.78 35.63
C GLN A 171 -3.04 48.80 36.75
N LEU A 172 -3.69 49.95 36.63
CA LEU A 172 -4.05 50.76 37.79
C LEU A 172 -5.55 50.57 38.00
N ALA A 173 -5.91 49.65 38.90
CA ALA A 173 -7.05 49.78 39.81
C ALA A 173 -7.28 48.47 40.58
N LEU A 174 -7.08 48.57 41.90
CA LEU A 174 -7.88 47.94 42.95
C LEU A 174 -7.77 46.40 43.08
N ASN A 175 -6.93 45.93 44.00
CA ASN A 175 -7.40 45.65 45.36
C ASN A 175 -6.25 45.15 46.24
N ALA A 176 -6.07 45.85 47.35
CA ALA A 176 -5.39 45.37 48.52
C ALA A 176 -6.28 44.35 49.22
N SER A 177 -5.75 43.16 49.46
CA SER A 177 -6.08 42.34 50.62
C SER A 177 -4.97 41.30 50.77
N GLU A 178 -4.15 41.56 51.77
CA GLU A 178 -3.27 40.63 52.45
C GLU A 178 -4.08 39.40 52.88
N ASP A 179 -3.55 38.19 52.65
CA ASP A 179 -3.69 37.15 53.66
C ASP A 179 -2.69 36.01 53.40
N ASP A 180 -1.91 35.78 54.44
CA ASP A 180 -0.89 34.76 54.59
C ASP A 180 -1.51 33.36 54.64
N HIS A 181 -0.88 32.38 54.00
CA HIS A 181 -0.86 31.02 54.55
C HIS A 181 0.32 30.20 54.03
N GLU A 182 1.31 30.05 54.91
CA GLU A 182 2.33 29.01 54.90
C GLU A 182 1.71 27.60 54.96
N GLY A 183 2.36 26.62 54.32
CA GLY A 183 1.87 25.24 54.29
C GLY A 183 2.88 24.23 53.78
N LEU A 184 3.97 24.07 54.55
CA LEU A 184 4.76 22.87 54.86
C LEU A 184 5.00 21.76 53.80
N ALA A 185 6.31 21.48 53.66
CA ALA A 185 6.93 20.32 53.07
C ALA A 185 6.49 18.99 53.69
N LEU A 186 6.49 17.92 52.89
CA LEU A 186 6.96 16.60 53.33
C LEU A 186 7.66 15.87 52.19
N ALA A 187 8.91 15.50 52.47
CA ALA A 187 9.66 14.47 51.78
C ALA A 187 9.01 13.10 52.04
N ASP A 188 9.15 12.18 51.09
CA ASP A 188 9.17 10.77 51.45
C ASP A 188 10.25 10.03 50.65
N GLU A 189 10.94 9.19 51.40
CA GLU A 189 12.15 8.45 51.09
C GLU A 189 11.83 6.99 50.70
N GLN A 190 12.90 6.27 50.32
CA GLN A 190 13.06 4.81 50.35
C GLN A 190 12.27 4.04 49.26
N GLY A 191 12.84 3.07 48.55
CA GLY A 191 14.02 2.24 48.78
C GLY A 191 13.95 1.00 47.86
N PRO A 192 14.88 0.05 47.99
CA PRO A 192 15.51 -0.69 46.90
C PRO A 192 14.92 -2.10 46.66
N SER A 193 15.28 -2.75 45.54
CA SER A 193 15.45 -4.22 45.55
C SER A 193 16.29 -4.73 44.37
N ASP A 194 17.34 -5.43 44.76
CA ASP A 194 18.22 -6.33 43.99
C ASP A 194 17.50 -7.54 43.36
N GLY A 195 18.20 -8.20 42.42
CA GLY A 195 17.97 -9.58 41.97
C GLY A 195 18.55 -9.83 40.57
N VAL A 196 19.84 -10.15 40.38
CA VAL A 196 20.48 -11.49 40.45
C VAL A 196 19.91 -12.46 39.37
N HIS A 197 20.57 -12.62 38.21
CA HIS A 197 21.56 -13.70 37.83
C HIS A 197 20.90 -14.75 36.87
N PRO A 198 21.58 -15.79 36.36
CA PRO A 198 22.43 -15.82 35.16
C PRO A 198 21.97 -16.88 34.09
N ASP A 199 22.81 -17.08 33.07
CA ASP A 199 23.12 -18.32 32.33
C ASP A 199 21.99 -19.14 31.68
N SER A 200 22.10 -19.35 30.36
CA SER A 200 22.53 -20.67 29.86
C SER A 200 22.67 -20.71 28.33
N VAL A 201 23.91 -20.97 27.92
CA VAL A 201 24.33 -21.87 26.85
C VAL A 201 23.25 -22.76 26.23
N ASN A 202 23.22 -22.85 24.89
CA ASN A 202 23.57 -24.11 24.25
C ASN A 202 23.96 -23.96 22.78
N VAL A 203 25.17 -24.45 22.53
CA VAL A 203 25.77 -24.82 21.25
C VAL A 203 25.08 -26.08 20.76
N VAL A 204 24.65 -26.14 19.49
CA VAL A 204 24.67 -27.41 18.76
C VAL A 204 24.98 -27.16 17.28
N ASP A 205 26.22 -27.52 16.93
CA ASP A 205 26.67 -27.86 15.58
C ASP A 205 25.97 -29.14 15.10
N GLY A 206 25.65 -29.20 13.80
CA GLY A 206 25.17 -30.41 13.13
C GLY A 206 24.89 -30.09 11.65
N ALA A 207 25.90 -30.07 10.79
CA ALA A 207 26.45 -31.23 10.09
C ALA A 207 25.52 -31.77 8.98
N VAL A 208 25.88 -31.38 7.76
CA VAL A 208 25.94 -32.14 6.49
C VAL A 208 24.96 -33.30 6.29
N ASN A 209 24.18 -33.18 5.21
CA ASN A 209 23.95 -34.32 4.33
C ASN A 209 23.87 -33.85 2.86
N ASP A 210 24.90 -34.23 2.12
CA ASP A 210 24.91 -34.40 0.68
C ASP A 210 23.85 -35.44 0.29
N HIS A 211 23.01 -35.14 -0.70
CA HIS A 211 22.53 -36.19 -1.59
C HIS A 211 22.35 -35.68 -3.02
N ASP A 212 23.35 -36.05 -3.80
CA ASP A 212 23.42 -36.08 -5.25
C ASP A 212 22.35 -37.02 -5.82
N SER A 213 21.66 -36.59 -6.88
CA SER A 213 20.88 -37.43 -7.81
C SER A 213 20.54 -36.62 -9.05
N ASN A 214 21.51 -36.55 -9.96
CA ASN A 214 21.38 -36.05 -11.32
C ASN A 214 20.68 -37.11 -12.19
N VAL A 215 19.42 -36.86 -12.59
CA VAL A 215 18.70 -37.66 -13.59
C VAL A 215 18.39 -36.77 -14.80
N VAL A 216 19.13 -37.03 -15.87
CA VAL A 216 18.89 -36.55 -17.22
C VAL A 216 17.66 -37.26 -17.80
N SER A 217 16.74 -36.50 -18.39
CA SER A 217 15.72 -37.04 -19.29
C SER A 217 15.41 -36.01 -20.36
N ASP A 218 15.73 -36.46 -21.57
CA ASP A 218 15.72 -35.82 -22.86
C ASP A 218 14.33 -36.03 -23.49
N VAL A 219 13.63 -34.96 -23.87
CA VAL A 219 12.42 -35.06 -24.70
C VAL A 219 12.29 -33.78 -25.55
N GLU A 220 12.64 -33.91 -26.83
CA GLU A 220 12.22 -33.00 -27.90
C GLU A 220 10.80 -33.39 -28.33
N ASP A 221 9.87 -32.42 -28.44
CA ASP A 221 8.89 -32.41 -29.53
C ASP A 221 8.18 -31.03 -29.61
N GLU A 222 8.32 -30.38 -30.77
CA GLU A 222 7.72 -29.09 -31.14
C GLU A 222 6.60 -29.33 -32.17
N PRO A 223 5.39 -28.79 -31.97
CA PRO A 223 4.47 -28.58 -33.09
C PRO A 223 4.09 -27.11 -33.30
N ALA A 224 4.46 -26.66 -34.49
CA ALA A 224 3.86 -25.67 -35.39
C ALA A 224 2.74 -24.74 -34.87
N VAL A 225 3.06 -23.45 -34.89
CA VAL A 225 2.17 -22.29 -34.77
C VAL A 225 1.32 -22.13 -36.04
N HIS A 226 0.00 -21.97 -35.87
CA HIS A 226 -0.93 -21.54 -36.92
C HIS A 226 -1.45 -20.14 -36.56
N GLU A 227 -1.05 -19.13 -37.33
CA GLU A 227 -1.55 -17.76 -37.19
C GLU A 227 -2.92 -17.62 -37.86
N ASP A 228 -3.90 -17.10 -37.13
CA ASP A 228 -5.22 -16.73 -37.65
C ASP A 228 -5.41 -15.21 -37.50
N SER A 229 -5.58 -14.54 -38.64
CA SER A 229 -5.74 -13.11 -38.81
C SER A 229 -7.20 -12.71 -38.57
N LEU A 230 -7.46 -11.81 -37.62
CA LEU A 230 -8.80 -11.24 -37.38
C LEU A 230 -8.87 -9.78 -37.83
N ASP A 231 -9.64 -9.55 -38.89
CA ASP A 231 -10.00 -8.24 -39.44
C ASP A 231 -10.85 -7.41 -38.45
N ALA A 232 -10.49 -6.14 -38.30
CA ALA A 232 -11.20 -5.15 -37.50
C ALA A 232 -12.31 -4.43 -38.31
N PRO A 233 -13.50 -4.16 -37.73
CA PRO A 233 -14.59 -3.52 -38.46
C PRO A 233 -14.43 -1.99 -38.55
N GLU A 234 -14.78 -1.50 -39.73
CA GLU A 234 -14.79 -0.10 -40.18
C GLU A 234 -15.72 0.79 -39.33
N SER A 235 -15.18 1.89 -38.77
CA SER A 235 -15.94 2.87 -37.99
C SER A 235 -16.44 4.02 -38.86
N VAL A 236 -17.76 4.25 -38.91
CA VAL A 236 -18.40 5.30 -39.70
C VAL A 236 -18.40 6.64 -38.94
N GLU A 237 -17.75 7.66 -39.50
CA GLU A 237 -17.74 9.03 -38.98
C GLU A 237 -18.94 9.84 -39.51
N ASN A 238 -19.72 10.44 -38.61
CA ASN A 238 -20.77 11.41 -38.94
C ASN A 238 -20.34 12.81 -38.48
N ASP A 239 -19.88 13.64 -39.42
CA ASP A 239 -19.48 15.03 -39.19
C ASP A 239 -20.62 16.01 -39.57
N VAL A 240 -21.06 16.84 -38.61
CA VAL A 240 -21.96 17.99 -38.85
C VAL A 240 -21.15 19.28 -38.74
N VAL A 241 -20.99 19.96 -39.88
CA VAL A 241 -20.19 21.19 -40.01
C VAL A 241 -21.02 22.42 -39.62
N THR A 242 -20.52 23.24 -38.69
CA THR A 242 -21.06 24.58 -38.40
C THR A 242 -20.14 25.68 -38.95
N ARG A 243 -20.74 26.82 -39.29
CA ARG A 243 -20.26 27.88 -40.20
C ARG A 243 -19.05 28.71 -39.71
N ALA A 244 -18.38 28.34 -38.62
CA ALA A 244 -17.33 29.15 -37.98
C ALA A 244 -15.92 28.52 -38.01
N GLY A 245 -15.68 27.47 -38.80
CA GLY A 245 -14.32 26.97 -39.12
C GLY A 245 -13.53 26.37 -37.95
N TRP A 246 -14.03 26.42 -36.71
CA TRP A 246 -13.43 25.74 -35.56
C TRP A 246 -14.18 24.43 -35.32
N LYS A 247 -13.49 23.31 -35.59
CA LYS A 247 -13.92 21.95 -35.27
C LYS A 247 -13.94 21.75 -33.74
N SER A 248 -14.92 22.37 -33.07
CA SER A 248 -15.20 22.06 -31.67
C SER A 248 -15.85 20.68 -31.65
N ARG A 249 -15.03 19.65 -31.40
CA ARG A 249 -15.53 18.32 -31.05
C ARG A 249 -16.29 18.48 -29.74
N LYS A 250 -17.59 18.74 -29.84
CA LYS A 250 -18.52 18.71 -28.71
C LYS A 250 -18.57 17.24 -28.30
N ARG A 251 -17.58 16.79 -27.51
CA ARG A 251 -17.58 15.45 -26.94
C ARG A 251 -18.90 15.32 -26.22
N ASP A 252 -19.74 14.39 -26.67
CA ASP A 252 -21.03 14.17 -26.05
C ASP A 252 -20.78 13.82 -24.58
N LEU A 253 -21.06 14.77 -23.69
CA LEU A 253 -20.83 14.60 -22.26
C LEU A 253 -21.65 13.41 -21.75
N ASN A 254 -22.78 13.09 -22.39
CA ASN A 254 -23.58 11.92 -22.05
C ASN A 254 -22.94 10.61 -22.49
N ALA A 255 -22.05 10.60 -23.49
CA ALA A 255 -21.28 9.43 -23.88
C ALA A 255 -20.12 9.17 -22.91
N MET A 256 -19.51 10.22 -22.35
CA MET A 256 -18.44 10.08 -21.36
C MET A 256 -18.94 9.67 -19.96
N LEU A 257 -20.18 9.97 -19.60
CA LEU A 257 -20.79 9.63 -18.30
C LEU A 257 -21.39 8.20 -18.24
N ARG A 258 -20.91 7.29 -19.09
CA ARG A 258 -21.42 5.91 -19.17
C ARG A 258 -20.33 4.85 -19.02
N VAL A 259 -19.10 5.21 -18.69
CA VAL A 259 -18.05 4.22 -18.46
C VAL A 259 -18.18 3.72 -17.03
N CYS A 260 -18.44 2.42 -16.83
CA CYS A 260 -18.47 1.77 -15.52
C CYS A 260 -17.04 1.64 -14.95
N ASP A 261 -16.90 1.33 -13.66
CA ASP A 261 -15.60 1.11 -13.00
C ASP A 261 -14.82 -0.11 -13.55
N CYS A 262 -15.48 -0.97 -14.33
CA CYS A 262 -14.86 -2.05 -15.11
C CYS A 262 -14.34 -1.60 -16.48
N ASP A 263 -14.32 -0.29 -16.74
CA ASP A 263 -13.90 0.36 -18.00
C ASP A 263 -14.78 0.01 -19.23
N LYS A 264 -15.92 -0.67 -19.03
CA LYS A 264 -16.91 -0.95 -20.08
C LYS A 264 -17.98 0.13 -20.12
N VAL A 265 -18.42 0.47 -21.33
CA VAL A 265 -19.52 1.43 -21.53
C VAL A 265 -20.85 0.75 -21.18
N VAL A 266 -21.60 1.35 -20.26
CA VAL A 266 -22.98 0.99 -19.95
C VAL A 266 -23.88 1.45 -21.10
N THR A 267 -24.44 0.47 -21.80
CA THR A 267 -25.30 0.70 -22.97
C THR A 267 -26.72 1.13 -22.55
N PRO A 268 -27.47 1.84 -23.41
CA PRO A 268 -28.88 2.14 -23.16
C PRO A 268 -29.72 0.88 -22.88
N LYS A 269 -29.38 -0.23 -23.53
CA LYS A 269 -30.06 -1.52 -23.37
C LYS A 269 -29.86 -2.08 -21.96
N GLU A 270 -28.64 -2.05 -21.43
CA GLU A 270 -28.37 -2.47 -20.04
C GLU A 270 -29.12 -1.60 -19.02
N ILE A 271 -29.31 -0.31 -19.31
CA ILE A 271 -30.11 0.59 -18.47
C ILE A 271 -31.59 0.21 -18.53
N SER A 272 -32.14 -0.07 -19.73
CA SER A 272 -33.54 -0.48 -19.87
C SER A 272 -33.82 -1.85 -19.26
N ASP A 273 -32.85 -2.76 -19.35
CA ASP A 273 -32.94 -4.13 -18.86
C ASP A 273 -32.76 -4.21 -17.33
N GLY A 274 -32.48 -3.08 -16.67
CA GLY A 274 -32.31 -3.01 -15.21
C GLY A 274 -31.02 -3.66 -14.69
N VAL A 275 -30.05 -3.93 -15.56
CA VAL A 275 -28.74 -4.50 -15.22
C VAL A 275 -27.66 -3.44 -14.97
N ALA A 276 -28.04 -2.15 -15.02
CA ALA A 276 -27.23 -1.03 -14.61
C ALA A 276 -27.93 -0.14 -13.57
N ILE A 277 -27.13 0.48 -12.70
CA ILE A 277 -27.58 1.39 -11.64
C ILE A 277 -26.92 2.75 -11.77
N ARG A 278 -27.68 3.82 -11.52
CA ARG A 278 -27.17 5.19 -11.53
C ARG A 278 -26.86 5.64 -10.10
N CYS A 279 -25.71 6.26 -9.89
CA CYS A 279 -25.42 6.89 -8.61
C CYS A 279 -26.38 8.06 -8.35
N LYS A 280 -27.01 8.10 -7.17
CA LYS A 280 -27.92 9.18 -6.75
C LYS A 280 -27.26 10.57 -6.70
N TYR A 281 -25.93 10.68 -6.71
CA TYR A 281 -25.24 11.96 -6.75
C TYR A 281 -25.16 12.52 -8.17
N ASN A 282 -25.89 13.61 -8.44
CA ASN A 282 -26.03 14.23 -9.77
C ASN A 282 -24.70 14.64 -10.45
N ARG A 283 -23.60 14.74 -9.70
CA ARG A 283 -22.26 15.09 -10.20
C ARG A 283 -21.26 13.94 -10.06
N CYS A 284 -21.73 12.70 -9.98
CA CYS A 284 -20.86 11.53 -10.02
C CYS A 284 -20.15 11.46 -11.38
N LYS A 285 -18.81 11.36 -11.38
CA LYS A 285 -18.00 11.32 -12.60
C LYS A 285 -18.33 10.12 -13.49
N THR A 286 -18.55 8.96 -12.88
CA THR A 286 -18.89 7.70 -13.55
C THR A 286 -20.36 7.66 -13.99
N GLY A 287 -21.26 8.18 -13.15
CA GLY A 287 -22.71 8.24 -13.42
C GLY A 287 -23.42 6.88 -13.30
N TRP A 288 -23.05 5.92 -14.15
CA TRP A 288 -23.68 4.59 -14.30
C TRP A 288 -22.71 3.45 -14.02
N PHE A 289 -23.24 2.36 -13.45
CA PHE A 289 -22.47 1.17 -13.06
C PHE A 289 -23.25 -0.08 -13.42
N HIS A 290 -22.57 -1.15 -13.83
CA HIS A 290 -23.18 -2.48 -13.93
C HIS A 290 -23.48 -3.02 -12.53
N LEU A 291 -24.64 -3.68 -12.36
CA LEU A 291 -25.05 -4.27 -11.08
C LEU A 291 -24.00 -5.27 -10.55
N THR A 292 -23.48 -6.10 -11.46
CA THR A 292 -22.45 -7.12 -11.16
C THR A 292 -21.14 -6.50 -10.67
N CYS A 293 -20.71 -5.38 -11.26
CA CYS A 293 -19.51 -4.66 -10.82
C CYS A 293 -19.66 -4.05 -9.43
N MET A 294 -20.89 -3.79 -9.00
CA MET A 294 -21.21 -3.27 -7.67
C MET A 294 -21.67 -4.34 -6.67
N TYR A 295 -21.66 -5.62 -7.07
CA TYR A 295 -22.15 -6.73 -6.26
C TYR A 295 -23.59 -6.52 -5.75
N LEU A 296 -24.47 -6.00 -6.62
CA LEU A 296 -25.89 -5.80 -6.33
C LEU A 296 -26.74 -6.76 -7.16
N ASP A 297 -27.72 -7.41 -6.53
CA ASP A 297 -28.65 -8.32 -7.23
C ASP A 297 -29.83 -7.59 -7.87
N HIS A 298 -30.11 -6.35 -7.45
CA HIS A 298 -31.23 -5.55 -7.94
C HIS A 298 -30.95 -4.03 -7.82
N VAL A 299 -31.73 -3.24 -8.57
CA VAL A 299 -31.61 -1.78 -8.58
C VAL A 299 -32.18 -1.19 -7.28
N VAL A 300 -31.34 -0.48 -6.52
CA VAL A 300 -31.75 0.24 -5.30
C VAL A 300 -31.95 1.72 -5.63
N SER A 301 -33.13 2.28 -5.33
CA SER A 301 -33.54 3.65 -5.71
C SER A 301 -32.64 4.76 -5.13
N ASP A 302 -31.99 4.49 -4.00
CA ASP A 302 -31.21 5.46 -3.23
C ASP A 302 -29.70 5.17 -3.19
N TRP A 303 -29.24 4.31 -4.10
CA TRP A 303 -27.86 3.86 -4.12
C TRP A 303 -26.86 4.98 -4.44
N ARG A 304 -25.71 4.92 -3.76
CA ARG A 304 -24.56 5.81 -3.98
C ARG A 304 -23.33 4.93 -4.16
N CYS A 305 -22.48 5.26 -5.13
CA CYS A 305 -21.21 4.57 -5.29
C CYS A 305 -20.28 4.85 -4.10
N GLN A 306 -19.23 4.03 -3.94
CA GLN A 306 -18.27 4.13 -2.85
C GLN A 306 -17.66 5.53 -2.70
N SER A 307 -17.43 6.24 -3.81
CA SER A 307 -16.91 7.62 -3.79
C SER A 307 -17.88 8.65 -3.18
N HIS A 308 -19.18 8.33 -3.09
CA HIS A 308 -20.23 9.21 -2.58
C HIS A 308 -21.00 8.60 -1.40
N GLU A 309 -20.56 7.47 -0.88
CA GLU A 309 -21.17 6.86 0.30
C GLU A 309 -20.95 7.79 1.49
N ARG A 310 -22.04 8.23 2.13
CA ARG A 310 -21.92 9.08 3.32
C ARG A 310 -21.38 8.20 4.44
N PRO A 311 -20.31 8.60 5.14
CA PRO A 311 -19.89 7.90 6.34
C PRO A 311 -21.09 7.78 7.27
N ILE A 312 -21.49 6.55 7.59
CA ILE A 312 -22.55 6.30 8.57
C ILE A 312 -22.03 6.90 9.88
N LYS A 313 -22.50 8.10 10.22
CA LYS A 313 -22.19 8.71 11.50
C LYS A 313 -22.80 7.78 12.54
N LYS A 314 -21.96 6.95 13.17
CA LYS A 314 -22.38 6.12 14.32
C LYS A 314 -23.04 7.09 15.30
N ALA A 315 -24.36 6.95 15.46
CA ALA A 315 -25.12 7.81 16.34
C ALA A 315 -24.40 7.76 17.69
N LYS A 316 -23.85 8.90 18.11
CA LYS A 316 -23.19 9.03 19.41
C LYS A 316 -24.27 8.70 20.42
N ARG A 317 -24.26 7.48 20.98
CA ARG A 317 -25.16 7.11 22.07
C ARG A 317 -24.92 8.14 23.16
N GLY A 318 -25.85 9.07 23.29
CA GLY A 318 -25.81 10.10 24.30
C GLY A 318 -25.90 9.39 25.63
N GLY A 319 -24.76 9.27 26.32
CA GLY A 319 -24.76 8.98 27.75
C GLY A 319 -25.46 10.15 28.42
N LYS A 320 -26.68 9.91 28.90
CA LYS A 320 -27.28 10.75 29.94
C LYS A 320 -26.33 10.69 31.14
N LYS A 321 -25.81 11.84 31.53
CA LYS A 321 -25.24 12.06 32.85
C LYS A 321 -26.37 12.18 33.86
#